data_AF-A0A7W6ALL0-F1
#
_entry.id   AF-A0A7W6ALL0-F1
#
_cell.length_a   1.000
_cell.length_b   1.000
_cell.length_c   1.000
_cell.angle_alpha   90.00
_cell.angle_beta   90.00
_cell.angle_gamma   90.00
#
_symmetry.space_group_name_H-M   'P 1'
#
loop_
_entity.id
_entity.type
_entity.pdbx_description
1 polymer ?
#
loop_
_entity_poly.entity_id
_entity_poly.type
_entity_poly.pdbx_seq_one_letter_code
_entity_poly.pdbx_strand_id
1 'polypeptide(L)'
;MAVVALGSFGIHGLRQVGPFSWIHVISLVTLVLLVRGVAHARAGRIEAHRWTMIGLFAGALVITGGFTLLPGRVMHDVIFGG
;
A
#
# COMPACT_ATOMS: atom_id res chain seq x y z
N MET A 1 4.09 -1.99 7.82
CA MET A 1 4.12 -1.07 6.67
C MET A 1 5.48 -1.09 5.97
N ALA A 2 6.57 -0.63 6.60
CA ALA A 2 7.90 -0.58 5.94
C ALA A 2 8.41 -1.93 5.42
N VAL A 3 8.38 -2.99 6.24
CA VAL A 3 8.83 -4.34 5.84
C VAL A 3 8.02 -4.86 4.64
N VAL A 4 6.71 -4.68 4.65
CA VAL A 4 5.82 -5.09 3.56
C VAL A 4 6.13 -4.32 2.27
N ALA A 5 6.28 -2.99 2.37
CA ALA A 5 6.61 -2.14 1.22
C ALA A 5 7.98 -2.51 0.62
N LEU A 6 9.01 -2.73 1.45
CA LEU A 6 10.32 -3.19 1.00
C LEU A 6 10.26 -4.58 0.37
N GLY A 7 9.55 -5.52 1.01
CA GLY A 7 9.38 -6.88 0.50
C GLY A 7 8.71 -6.93 -0.88
N SER A 8 7.82 -5.98 -1.18
CA SER A 8 7.14 -5.93 -2.48
C SER A 8 8.08 -5.71 -3.67
N PHE A 9 9.26 -5.09 -3.47
CA PHE A 9 10.26 -4.91 -4.52
C PHE A 9 10.91 -6.25 -4.95
N GLY A 10 10.74 -7.31 -4.17
CA GLY A 10 11.12 -8.67 -4.56
C GLY A 10 10.09 -9.37 -5.47
N ILE A 11 8.89 -8.79 -5.63
CA ILE A 11 7.78 -9.43 -6.35
C ILE A 11 7.84 -9.07 -7.84
N HIS A 12 8.41 -9.97 -8.64
CA HIS A 12 8.57 -9.80 -10.08
C HIS A 12 7.51 -10.55 -10.92
N GLY A 13 6.50 -11.16 -10.29
CA GLY A 13 5.50 -11.96 -10.99
C GLY A 13 4.51 -11.15 -11.85
N LEU A 14 4.38 -9.84 -11.61
CA LEU A 14 3.38 -8.96 -12.23
C LEU A 14 4.02 -7.92 -13.16
N ARG A 15 4.97 -8.31 -14.02
CA ARG A 15 5.77 -7.45 -14.92
C ARG A 15 4.94 -6.72 -15.99
N GLN A 16 4.18 -5.72 -15.57
CA GLN A 16 3.29 -4.93 -16.44
C GLN A 16 4.02 -3.78 -17.14
N VAL A 17 5.15 -3.30 -16.58
CA VAL A 17 5.98 -2.23 -17.15
C VAL A 17 7.47 -2.61 -17.00
N GLY A 18 8.02 -3.33 -17.99
CA GLY A 18 9.40 -3.81 -17.92
C GLY A 18 9.63 -4.73 -16.70
N PRO A 19 10.73 -4.57 -15.92
CA PRO A 19 10.95 -5.37 -14.71
C PRO A 19 10.04 -4.96 -13.54
N PHE A 20 9.38 -3.80 -13.62
CA PHE A 20 8.57 -3.22 -12.55
C PHE A 20 7.08 -3.42 -12.79
N SER A 21 6.31 -3.24 -11.72
CA SER A 21 4.86 -3.39 -11.70
C SER A 21 4.24 -2.28 -10.87
N TRP A 22 2.93 -2.06 -11.01
CA TRP A 22 2.22 -0.99 -10.29
C TRP A 22 2.39 -1.07 -8.77
N ILE A 23 2.57 -2.26 -8.22
CA ILE A 23 2.84 -2.43 -6.78
C ILE A 23 4.16 -1.78 -6.34
N HIS A 24 5.17 -1.68 -7.21
CA HIS A 24 6.44 -1.02 -6.88
C HIS A 24 6.25 0.49 -6.71
N VAL A 25 5.42 1.10 -7.57
CA VAL A 25 5.08 2.53 -7.47
C VAL A 25 4.33 2.79 -6.16
N ILE A 26 3.34 1.96 -5.84
CA ILE A 26 2.57 2.07 -4.59
C ILE A 26 3.48 1.92 -3.37
N SER A 27 4.42 0.99 -3.40
CA SER A 27 5.38 0.78 -2.31
C SER A 27 6.38 1.92 -2.17
N LEU A 28 6.85 2.50 -3.28
CA LEU A 28 7.69 3.69 -3.24
C LEU A 28 6.95 4.86 -2.58
N VAL A 29 5.69 5.11 -2.98
CA VAL A 29 4.85 6.14 -2.37
C VAL A 29 4.67 5.88 -0.87
N THR A 30 4.42 4.62 -0.49
CA THR A 30 4.27 4.23 0.92
C THR A 30 5.54 4.54 1.73
N LEU A 31 6.72 4.21 1.21
CA LEU A 31 7.99 4.48 1.88
C LEU A 31 8.26 5.99 2.02
N VAL A 32 8.00 6.77 0.98
CA VAL A 32 8.14 8.24 1.02
C VAL A 32 7.22 8.84 2.08
N LEU A 33 5.95 8.44 2.11
CA LEU A 33 4.99 8.94 3.09
C LEU A 33 5.33 8.50 4.52
N LEU A 34 5.87 7.30 4.72
CA LEU A 34 6.37 6.85 6.03
C LEU A 34 7.50 7.74 6.53
N VAL A 35 8.50 8.04 5.68
CA VAL A 35 9.60 8.94 6.03
C VAL A 35 9.07 10.32 6.40
N ARG A 36 8.14 10.86 5.60
CA ARG A 36 7.49 12.15 5.90
C ARG A 36 6.71 12.10 7.22
N GLY A 37 5.95 11.04 7.46
CA GLY A 37 5.19 10.84 8.69
C GLY A 37 6.10 10.84 9.92
N VAL A 38 7.24 10.15 9.86
CA VAL A 38 8.25 10.17 10.92
C VAL A 38 8.86 11.58 11.08
N ALA A 39 9.18 12.26 9.98
CA ALA A 39 9.69 13.63 10.02
C ALA A 39 8.67 14.62 10.64
N HIS A 40 7.37 14.45 10.38
CA HIS A 40 6.31 15.23 11.02
C HIS A 40 6.30 15.02 12.54
N ALA A 41 6.38 13.77 13.00
CA ALA A 41 6.44 13.47 14.43
C ALA A 41 7.70 14.06 15.10
N ARG A 42 8.87 13.91 14.47
CA ARG A 42 10.13 14.47 14.97
C ARG A 42 10.12 15.99 15.07
N ALA A 43 9.39 16.66 14.18
CA ALA A 43 9.21 18.11 14.20
C ALA A 43 8.09 18.59 15.15
N GLY A 44 7.52 17.72 15.98
CA GLY A 44 6.40 18.04 16.87
C GLY A 44 5.05 18.27 16.16
N ARG A 45 4.98 18.05 14.84
CA ARG A 45 3.76 18.21 14.03
C ARG A 45 2.91 16.94 14.08
N ILE A 46 2.39 16.65 15.27
CA ILE A 46 1.67 15.39 15.56
C ILE A 46 0.39 15.25 14.73
N GLU A 47 -0.32 16.35 14.48
CA GLU A 47 -1.53 16.31 13.65
C GLU A 47 -1.21 15.86 12.21
N ALA A 48 -0.16 16.42 11.60
CA ALA A 48 0.29 16.02 10.28
C ALA A 48 0.80 14.56 10.24
N HIS A 49 1.49 14.11 11.28
CA HIS A 49 1.87 12.70 11.44
C HIS A 49 0.63 11.79 11.46
N ARG A 50 -0.36 12.13 12.30
CA ARG A 50 -1.60 11.38 12.45
C ARG A 50 -2.33 11.23 11.12
N TRP A 51 -2.55 12.34 10.41
CA TRP A 51 -3.23 12.29 9.11
C TRP A 51 -2.43 11.50 8.06
N THR A 52 -1.10 11.61 8.06
CA THR A 52 -0.24 10.81 7.18
C THR A 52 -0.39 9.32 7.46
N MET A 53 -0.38 8.90 8.73
CA MET A 53 -0.50 7.49 9.11
C MET A 53 -1.90 6.92 8.84
N ILE A 54 -2.95 7.71 9.09
CA ILE A 54 -4.33 7.32 8.74
C ILE A 54 -4.46 7.15 7.22
N GLY A 55 -3.95 8.10 6.44
CA GLY A 55 -3.98 8.01 4.98
C GLY A 55 -3.25 6.78 4.46
N LEU A 56 -2.07 6.48 4.99
CA LEU A 56 -1.31 5.27 4.67
C LEU A 56 -2.09 3.99 4.98
N PHE A 57 -2.69 3.90 6.17
CA PHE A 57 -3.43 2.72 6.60
C PHE A 57 -4.71 2.52 5.79
N ALA A 58 -5.55 3.55 5.69
CA ALA A 58 -6.81 3.49 4.97
C ALA A 58 -6.58 3.26 3.47
N GLY A 59 -5.63 3.98 2.86
CA GLY A 59 -5.26 3.79 1.46
C GLY A 59 -4.78 2.37 1.18
N ALA A 60 -3.91 1.82 2.03
CA ALA A 60 -3.46 0.44 1.90
C ALA A 60 -4.62 -0.56 1.99
N LEU A 61 -5.53 -0.41 2.96
CA LEU A 61 -6.69 -1.28 3.11
C LEU A 61 -7.63 -1.23 1.89
N VAL A 62 -7.91 -0.04 1.37
CA VAL A 62 -8.78 0.12 0.20
C VAL A 62 -8.14 -0.53 -1.03
N ILE A 63 -6.85 -0.30 -1.26
CA ILE A 63 -6.13 -0.85 -2.41
C ILE A 63 -6.04 -2.38 -2.31
N THR A 64 -5.60 -2.92 -1.17
CA THR A 64 -5.45 -4.37 -1.01
C THR A 64 -6.79 -5.07 -0.98
N GLY A 65 -7.79 -4.53 -0.27
CA GLY A 65 -9.15 -5.01 -0.28
C GLY A 65 -9.72 -5.04 -1.70
N GLY A 66 -9.57 -3.95 -2.46
CA GLY A 66 -9.94 -3.91 -3.88
C GLY A 66 -9.28 -5.01 -4.71
N PHE A 67 -7.99 -5.25 -4.53
CA PHE A 67 -7.29 -6.34 -5.23
C PHE A 67 -7.81 -7.73 -4.85
N THR A 68 -8.20 -7.96 -3.60
CA THR A 68 -8.78 -9.24 -3.18
C THR A 68 -10.17 -9.50 -3.79
N LEU A 69 -10.86 -8.44 -4.22
CA LEU A 69 -12.18 -8.51 -4.85
C LEU A 69 -12.11 -8.62 -6.37
N LEU A 70 -10.92 -8.75 -6.97
CA LEU A 70 -10.81 -9.03 -8.41
C LEU A 70 -11.36 -10.44 -8.73
N PRO A 71 -12.02 -10.63 -9.89
CA PRO A 71 -12.54 -11.94 -10.31
C PRO A 71 -11.47 -13.03 -10.29
N GLY A 72 -11.84 -14.24 -9.83
CA GLY A 72 -10.92 -15.36 -9.66
C GLY A 72 -10.11 -15.33 -8.35
N ARG A 73 -10.48 -14.46 -7.40
CA ARG A 73 -9.96 -14.46 -6.02
C ARG A 73 -11.04 -14.93 -5.05
N VAL A 74 -10.64 -15.62 -3.99
CA VAL A 74 -11.57 -16.18 -2.98
C VAL A 74 -12.53 -15.13 -2.42
N MET A 75 -12.06 -13.92 -2.09
CA MET A 75 -12.94 -12.89 -1.51
C MET A 75 -13.94 -12.32 -2.53
N HIS A 76 -13.62 -12.34 -3.82
CA HIS A 76 -14.60 -12.02 -4.86
C HIS A 76 -15.73 -13.05 -4.85
N ASP A 77 -15.41 -14.34 -4.78
CA ASP A 77 -16.43 -15.40 -4.81
C ASP A 77 -17.30 -15.40 -3.55
N VAL A 78 -16.72 -15.09 -2.38
CA VAL A 78 -17.47 -14.93 -1.11
C VAL A 78 -18.49 -13.79 -1.18
N ILE A 79 -18.17 -12.68 -1.86
CA ILE A 79 -19.01 -11.47 -1.87
C ILE A 79 -19.96 -11.42 -3.08
N PHE A 80 -19.52 -11.93 -4.24
CA PHE A 80 -20.22 -11.81 -5.52
C PHE A 80 -20.62 -13.17 -6.15
N GLY A 81 -20.09 -14.29 -5.68
CA GLY A 81 -20.25 -15.62 -6.29
C GLY A 81 -21.49 -16.39 -5.85
N GLY A 82 -22.63 -15.71 -5.72
CA GLY A 82 -23.93 -16.35 -5.44
C GLY A 82 -24.30 -17.44 -6.44
#